data_AF-A0AAQ3P3X9-F1
#
_entry.id   AF-A0AAQ3P3X9-F1
#
_cell.length_a   1.000
_cell.length_b   1.000
_cell.length_c   1.000
_cell.angle_alpha   90.00
_cell.angle_beta   90.00
_cell.angle_gamma   90.00
#
_symmetry.space_group_name_H-M   'P 1'
#
loop_
_entity.id
_entity.type
_entity.pdbx_description
1 polymer ?
#
loop_
_entity_poly.entity_id
_entity_poly.type
_entity_poly.pdbx_seq_one_letter_code
_entity_poly.pdbx_strand_id
1 'polypeptide(L)'
;MVFETLKTMSLKMLELCFLVLKMIMEGYGLPQHYISANGENMIITSFSRLIKYKVSESKNEYEIVLPSHTDDSVLTIVCQKDVPGLEVLSKTDKWIEVEIPMMAL
;
A
#
# COMPACT_ATOMS: atom_id res chain seq x y z
N MET A 1 -20.23 12.09 -7.13
CA MET A 1 -19.86 10.72 -7.52
C MET A 1 -18.41 10.41 -7.14
N VAL A 2 -17.41 11.10 -7.71
CA VAL A 2 -15.97 10.85 -7.41
C VAL A 2 -15.61 10.99 -5.92
N PHE A 3 -16.05 12.05 -5.25
CA PHE A 3 -15.77 12.26 -3.82
C PHE A 3 -16.28 11.10 -2.94
N GLU A 4 -17.54 10.69 -3.12
CA GLU A 4 -18.12 9.58 -2.35
C GLU A 4 -17.42 8.25 -2.62
N THR A 5 -17.00 8.01 -3.87
CA THR A 5 -16.19 6.83 -4.22
C THR A 5 -14.85 6.85 -3.48
N LEU A 6 -14.11 7.97 -3.51
CA LEU A 6 -12.82 8.10 -2.83
C LEU A 6 -12.95 7.99 -1.32
N LYS A 7 -13.99 8.60 -0.74
CA LYS A 7 -14.30 8.50 0.68
C LYS A 7 -14.59 7.06 1.08
N THR A 8 -15.46 6.38 0.35
CA THR A 8 -15.82 4.98 0.63
C THR A 8 -14.61 4.06 0.49
N MET A 9 -13.80 4.24 -0.56
CA MET A 9 -12.56 3.48 -0.76
C MET A 9 -11.58 3.73 0.40
N SER A 10 -11.35 4.98 0.78
CA SER A 10 -10.41 5.34 1.85
C SER A 10 -10.85 4.76 3.20
N LEU A 11 -12.14 4.79 3.52
CA LEU A 11 -12.68 4.18 4.75
C LEU A 11 -12.49 2.67 4.77
N LYS A 12 -12.79 1.98 3.65
CA LYS A 12 -12.57 0.52 3.54
C LYS A 12 -11.09 0.14 3.61
N MET A 13 -10.21 0.92 2.99
CA MET A 13 -8.76 0.69 3.08
C MET A 13 -8.26 0.92 4.50
N LEU A 14 -8.77 1.93 5.21
CA LEU A 14 -8.43 2.18 6.61
C LEU A 14 -8.85 1.00 7.51
N GLU A 15 -10.07 0.49 7.36
CA GLU A 15 -10.54 -0.72 8.05
C GLU A 15 -9.61 -1.92 7.80
N LEU A 16 -9.21 -2.13 6.54
CA LEU A 16 -8.28 -3.20 6.17
C LEU A 16 -6.89 -2.99 6.79
N CYS A 17 -6.36 -1.77 6.77
CA CYS A 17 -5.10 -1.43 7.42
C CYS A 17 -5.13 -1.77 8.92
N PHE A 18 -6.22 -1.41 9.62
CA PHE A 18 -6.38 -1.75 11.04
C PHE A 18 -6.38 -3.26 11.27
N LEU A 19 -7.08 -4.02 10.42
CA LEU A 19 -7.11 -5.48 10.53
C LEU A 19 -5.73 -6.09 10.33
N VAL A 20 -4.97 -5.65 9.31
CA VAL A 20 -3.61 -6.13 9.05
C VAL A 20 -2.67 -5.77 10.20
N LEU A 21 -2.72 -4.54 10.70
CA LEU A 21 -1.90 -4.13 11.84
C LEU A 21 -2.23 -4.94 13.09
N LYS A 22 -3.51 -5.21 13.35
CA LYS A 22 -3.92 -6.11 14.44
C LYS A 22 -3.33 -7.51 14.28
N MET A 23 -3.43 -8.12 13.10
CA MET A 23 -2.84 -9.44 12.83
C MET A 23 -1.31 -9.45 13.05
N ILE A 24 -0.63 -8.38 12.63
CA ILE A 24 0.81 -8.21 12.87
C ILE A 24 1.10 -8.16 14.37
N MET A 25 0.41 -7.30 15.12
CA MET A 25 0.61 -7.14 16.57
C MET A 25 0.36 -8.43 17.35
N GLU A 26 -0.71 -9.16 17.00
CA GLU A 26 -1.01 -10.48 17.56
C GLU A 26 0.07 -11.49 17.22
N GLY A 27 0.57 -11.51 15.97
CA GLY A 27 1.66 -12.38 15.54
C GLY A 27 3.00 -12.15 16.26
N TYR A 28 3.25 -10.91 16.71
CA TYR A 28 4.40 -10.57 17.56
C TYR A 28 4.15 -10.79 19.06
N GLY A 29 2.95 -11.22 19.47
CA GLY A 29 2.60 -11.46 20.88
C GLY A 29 2.51 -10.18 21.73
N LEU A 30 2.18 -9.04 21.12
CA LEU A 30 2.08 -7.78 21.84
C LEU A 30 0.90 -7.80 22.84
N PRO A 31 1.01 -7.08 23.98
CA PRO A 31 -0.08 -6.99 24.94
C PRO A 31 -1.39 -6.45 24.34
N GLN A 32 -2.53 -7.00 24.79
CA GLN A 32 -3.86 -6.68 24.27
C GLN A 32 -4.23 -5.18 24.35
N HIS A 33 -3.61 -4.41 25.25
CA HIS A 33 -3.87 -2.97 25.37
C HIS A 33 -3.33 -2.14 24.19
N TYR A 34 -2.36 -2.67 23.43
CA TYR A 34 -1.95 -2.10 22.14
C TYR A 34 -2.92 -2.46 21.01
N ILE A 35 -3.71 -3.53 21.20
CA ILE A 35 -4.61 -4.14 20.22
C ILE A 35 -6.08 -3.77 20.52
N SER A 36 -6.35 -2.99 21.57
CA SER A 36 -7.71 -2.77 22.10
C SER A 36 -8.67 -2.29 21.01
N ALA A 37 -9.80 -2.98 20.93
CA ALA A 37 -10.58 -3.34 19.74
C ALA A 37 -11.18 -2.20 18.90
N ASN A 38 -10.92 -0.95 19.24
CA ASN A 38 -11.51 0.23 18.59
C ASN A 38 -10.45 1.23 18.10
N GLY A 39 -9.15 0.93 18.27
CA GLY A 39 -8.10 1.88 17.88
C GLY A 39 -8.08 3.16 18.72
N GLU A 40 -8.78 3.19 19.87
CA GLU A 40 -8.96 4.39 20.70
C GLU A 40 -7.63 4.96 21.22
N ASN A 41 -6.60 4.12 21.37
CA ASN A 41 -5.24 4.55 21.70
C ASN A 41 -4.31 4.69 20.49
N MET A 42 -4.77 4.29 19.30
CA MET A 42 -3.97 4.22 18.08
C MET A 42 -4.39 5.35 17.15
N ILE A 43 -3.77 6.52 17.35
CA ILE A 43 -3.97 7.68 16.47
C ILE A 43 -3.30 7.36 15.13
N ILE A 44 -4.09 6.85 14.16
CA ILE A 44 -3.61 6.63 12.80
C ILE A 44 -4.06 7.80 11.94
N THR A 45 -3.08 8.49 11.37
CA THR A 45 -3.34 9.38 10.22
C THR A 45 -3.19 8.56 8.96
N SER A 46 -4.18 8.61 8.08
CA SER A 46 -4.14 7.94 6.78
C SER A 46 -4.11 8.98 5.66
N PHE A 47 -3.40 8.65 4.58
CA PHE A 47 -3.35 9.45 3.37
C PHE A 47 -3.55 8.53 2.16
N SER A 48 -4.42 8.92 1.24
CA SER A 48 -4.67 8.20 0.00
C SER A 48 -3.98 8.93 -1.15
N ARG A 49 -3.12 8.23 -1.90
CA ARG A 49 -2.44 8.78 -3.08
C ARG A 49 -3.01 8.15 -4.34
N LEU A 50 -3.47 8.98 -5.28
CA LEU A 50 -3.87 8.56 -6.62
C LEU A 50 -2.77 8.96 -7.59
N ILE A 51 -2.14 8.00 -8.25
CA ILE A 51 -1.05 8.25 -9.20
C ILE A 51 -1.42 7.69 -10.57
N LYS A 52 -1.14 8.47 -11.61
CA LYS A 52 -1.17 8.03 -13.00
C LYS A 52 0.19 8.28 -13.61
N TYR A 53 0.89 7.21 -14.00
CA TYR A 53 2.15 7.30 -14.71
C TYR A 53 1.92 7.48 -16.21
N LYS A 54 2.78 8.25 -16.86
CA LYS A 54 2.82 8.34 -18.32
C LYS A 54 3.66 7.18 -18.85
N VAL A 55 3.28 6.67 -20.01
CA VAL A 55 4.10 5.71 -20.76
C VAL A 55 5.27 6.48 -21.37
N SER A 56 6.47 5.89 -21.35
CA SER A 56 7.65 6.52 -21.98
C SER A 56 7.40 6.72 -23.49
N GLU A 57 7.85 7.85 -24.03
CA GLU A 57 7.80 8.13 -25.46
C GLU A 57 8.88 7.33 -26.23
N SER A 58 9.90 6.86 -25.50
CA SER A 58 10.94 6.00 -26.05
C SER A 58 10.48 4.54 -26.01
N LYS A 59 10.57 3.83 -27.15
CA LYS A 59 10.09 2.45 -27.27
C LYS A 59 10.97 1.41 -26.55
N ASN A 60 12.17 1.79 -26.11
CA ASN A 60 13.22 0.85 -25.72
C ASN A 60 13.82 1.12 -24.33
N GLU A 61 13.31 2.09 -23.56
CA GLU A 61 13.86 2.38 -22.23
C GLU A 61 12.79 2.25 -21.15
N TYR A 62 13.12 1.49 -20.09
CA TYR A 62 12.39 1.50 -18.84
C TYR A 62 12.69 2.83 -18.14
N GLU A 63 11.81 3.81 -18.31
CA GLU A 63 11.94 5.10 -17.67
C GLU A 63 11.57 4.99 -16.18
N ILE A 64 12.52 5.30 -15.29
CA ILE A 64 12.25 5.35 -13.85
C ILE A 64 11.43 6.61 -13.57
N VAL A 65 10.12 6.45 -13.44
CA VAL A 65 9.19 7.57 -13.18
C VAL A 65 9.12 7.93 -11.69
N LEU A 66 9.37 6.96 -10.81
CA LEU A 66 9.41 7.15 -9.37
C LEU A 66 10.75 6.60 -8.84
N PRO A 67 11.66 7.44 -8.34
CA PRO A 67 12.92 6.99 -7.77
C PRO A 67 12.73 6.01 -6.61
N SER A 68 13.74 5.18 -6.37
CA SER A 68 13.77 4.28 -5.21
C SER A 68 13.61 5.08 -3.91
N HIS A 69 12.65 4.68 -3.08
CA HIS A 69 12.38 5.31 -1.79
C HIS A 69 11.73 4.29 -0.84
N THR A 70 11.60 4.70 0.41
CA THR A 70 10.72 4.05 1.39
C THR A 70 9.54 4.99 1.67
N ASP A 71 8.38 4.43 1.98
CA ASP A 71 7.30 5.22 2.53
C ASP A 71 7.59 5.59 3.99
N ASP A 72 7.10 6.74 4.43
CA ASP A 72 7.15 7.18 5.84
C ASP A 72 6.06 6.52 6.71
N SER A 73 5.10 5.82 6.08
CA SER A 73 3.99 5.16 6.76
C SER A 73 4.42 3.82 7.39
N VAL A 74 3.71 3.45 8.47
CA VAL A 74 3.87 2.12 9.10
C VAL A 74 3.39 0.99 8.20
N LEU A 75 2.36 1.25 7.38
CA LEU A 75 1.78 0.30 6.44
C LEU A 75 1.28 1.05 5.21
N THR A 76 1.54 0.51 4.02
CA THR A 76 0.99 0.99 2.75
C THR A 76 0.26 -0.16 2.06
N ILE A 77 -0.96 0.10 1.59
CA ILE A 77 -1.69 -0.79 0.69
C ILE A 77 -1.61 -0.18 -0.72
N VAL A 78 -1.02 -0.92 -1.65
CA VAL A 78 -0.86 -0.49 -3.04
C VAL A 78 -1.80 -1.30 -3.94
N CYS A 79 -2.70 -0.61 -4.63
CA CYS A 79 -3.55 -1.21 -5.66
C CYS A 79 -3.02 -0.82 -7.04
N GLN A 80 -2.47 -1.79 -7.77
CA GLN A 80 -2.00 -1.60 -9.14
C GLN A 80 -3.11 -1.97 -10.14
N LYS A 81 -3.10 -1.33 -11.31
CA LYS A 81 -3.95 -1.74 -12.44
C LYS A 81 -3.30 -2.94 -13.15
N ASP A 82 -3.78 -3.26 -14.35
CA ASP A 82 -3.32 -4.30 -15.27
C ASP A 82 -2.00 -3.96 -16.01
N VAL A 83 -1.23 -2.98 -15.51
CA VAL A 83 0.04 -2.54 -16.12
C VAL A 83 1.18 -2.71 -15.12
N PRO A 84 2.22 -3.51 -15.43
CA PRO A 84 3.35 -3.74 -14.54
C PRO A 84 4.24 -2.51 -14.38
N GLY A 85 5.13 -2.55 -13.38
CA GLY A 85 6.18 -1.52 -13.19
C GLY A 85 6.57 -1.24 -11.74
N LEU A 86 5.84 -1.75 -10.75
CA LEU A 86 6.29 -1.68 -9.36
C LEU A 86 7.37 -2.73 -9.10
N GLU A 87 8.50 -2.28 -8.58
CA GLU A 87 9.57 -3.13 -8.09
C GLU A 87 9.81 -2.90 -6.60
N VAL A 88 10.18 -3.96 -5.88
CA VAL A 88 10.57 -3.89 -4.46
C VAL A 88 11.99 -4.38 -4.29
N LEU A 89 12.76 -3.68 -3.45
CA LEU A 89 14.12 -4.09 -3.12
C LEU A 89 14.10 -5.23 -2.10
N SER A 90 14.63 -6.38 -2.49
CA SER A 90 14.78 -7.54 -1.62
C SER A 90 15.91 -7.37 -0.60
N LYS A 91 15.93 -8.22 0.42
CA LYS A 91 17.03 -8.31 1.40
C LYS A 91 18.40 -8.69 0.79
N THR A 92 18.41 -9.14 -0.47
CA THR A 92 19.64 -9.47 -1.22
C THR A 92 20.04 -8.38 -2.20
N ASP A 93 19.54 -7.15 -2.03
CA ASP A 93 19.83 -5.98 -2.87
C ASP A 93 19.46 -6.18 -4.35
N LYS A 94 18.43 -6.98 -4.61
CA LYS A 94 17.86 -7.20 -5.94
C LYS A 94 16.46 -6.62 -6.01
N TRP A 95 16.19 -5.87 -7.08
CA TRP A 95 14.84 -5.45 -7.45
C TRP A 95 14.03 -6.65 -7.91
N ILE A 96 12.82 -6.78 -7.36
CA ILE A 96 11.86 -7.83 -7.70
C ILE A 96 10.60 -7.14 -8.20
N GLU A 97 10.18 -7.48 -9.41
CA GLU A 97 8.91 -7.02 -9.97
C GLU A 97 7.74 -7.59 -9.15
N VAL A 98 6.78 -6.73 -8.80
CA VAL A 98 5.58 -7.13 -8.09
C VAL A 98 4.53 -7.57 -9.10
N GLU A 99 4.24 -8.87 -9.12
CA GLU A 99 3.19 -9.43 -9.97
C GLU A 99 1.81 -8.83 -9.65
N ILE A 100 1.04 -8.54 -10.70
CA ILE A 100 -0.35 -8.11 -10.57
C ILE A 100 -1.19 -9.38 -10.35
N PRO A 101 -1.86 -9.55 -9.20
CA PRO A 101 -2.65 -10.74 -8.95
C PRO A 101 -3.78 -10.89 -9.98
N MET A 102 -3.88 -12.04 -10.64
CA MET A 102 -4.92 -12.33 -11.65
C MET A 102 -6.37 -12.32 -11.08
N MET A 103 -6.57 -12.24 -9.77
CA MET A 103 -7.88 -12.40 -9.11
C MET A 103 -8.20 -11.32 -8.06
N ALA A 104 -8.01 -10.04 -8.39
CA ALA A 104 -8.48 -8.92 -7.57
C ALA A 104 -9.65 -8.16 -8.25
N LEU A 105 -10.57 -8.89 -8.90
CA LEU A 105 -11.81 -8.38 -9.51
C LEU A 105 -13.03 -8.90 -8.75
#